data_AF-A0A5C7VKU9-F1
#
_entry.id   AF-A0A5C7VKU9-F1
#
_cell.length_a   1.000
_cell.length_b   1.000
_cell.length_c   1.000
_cell.angle_alpha   90.00
_cell.angle_beta   90.00
_cell.angle_gamma   90.00
#
_symmetry.space_group_name_H-M   'P 1'
#
loop_
_entity.id
_entity.type
_entity.pdbx_description
1 polymer ?
#
loop_
_entity_poly.entity_id
_entity_poly.type
_entity_poly.pdbx_seq_one_letter_code
_entity_poly.pdbx_strand_id
1 'polypeptide(L)'
;MSQISITQLFEDNKEKLGLVWNLGLEYGGNHLSNDDTSCSSQGLIGHLNFIHPNWIQILSNLTIDYLNQLDKASFQQKLDKLAQSSLACLVVADGATVPELLQSFAIKTKIPLFCSSSSSLDVIWVLRSYLAKVLAPSTSKHGVLLDVLGMGVLITGDSGVGKSELALELISRGHGLVADDVVEIHRIGPETLEGCCPPLLRDYLEVRGLGMLNIRTIFGETAVRRRKNMKLIVHLEKTSAADIGSFERLPLSNLDEEILSVKIRKVTIPVAAGRNLAVLVEAAVRNYILQLRGIDNTQEFIKRHEQEMAGDL
;
A
#
# COMPACT_ATOMS: atom_id res chain seq x y z
N MET A 1 9.39 3.99 10.22
CA MET A 1 8.14 4.26 10.95
C MET A 1 7.35 5.27 10.15
N SER A 2 6.13 4.93 9.73
CA SER A 2 5.23 5.86 9.04
C SER A 2 4.63 6.82 10.05
N GLN A 3 4.89 8.11 9.85
CA GLN A 3 4.34 9.19 10.66
C GLN A 3 3.92 10.34 9.76
N ILE A 4 2.89 11.07 10.18
CA ILE A 4 2.38 12.23 9.47
C ILE A 4 2.07 13.36 10.44
N SER A 5 2.47 14.58 10.10
CA SER A 5 2.05 15.77 10.84
C SER A 5 0.65 16.21 10.43
N ILE A 6 -0.08 16.81 11.35
CA ILE A 6 -1.40 17.37 11.06
C ILE A 6 -1.32 18.51 10.03
N THR A 7 -0.21 19.25 9.98
CA THR A 7 0.05 20.22 8.90
C THR A 7 0.14 19.56 7.53
N GLN A 8 0.87 18.44 7.41
CA GLN A 8 0.99 17.73 6.13
C GLN A 8 -0.37 17.16 5.69
N LEU A 9 -1.15 16.63 6.64
CA LEU A 9 -2.50 16.15 6.39
C LEU A 9 -3.39 17.25 5.80
N PHE A 10 -3.30 18.46 6.34
CA PHE A 10 -4.03 19.61 5.85
C PHE A 10 -3.59 19.97 4.42
N GLU A 11 -2.30 20.18 4.18
CA GLU A 11 -1.78 20.60 2.87
C GLU A 11 -2.12 19.60 1.75
N ASP A 12 -1.95 18.30 2.00
CA ASP A 12 -2.20 17.25 0.99
C ASP A 12 -3.68 17.07 0.61
N ASN A 13 -4.60 17.57 1.44
CA ASN A 13 -6.04 17.39 1.27
C ASN A 13 -6.81 18.72 1.16
N LYS A 14 -6.13 19.86 1.24
CA LYS A 14 -6.73 21.20 1.23
C LYS A 14 -7.62 21.44 0.01
N GLU A 15 -7.08 21.21 -1.18
CA GLU A 15 -7.81 21.44 -2.43
C GLU A 15 -8.96 20.46 -2.63
N LYS A 16 -8.78 19.19 -2.25
CA LYS A 16 -9.76 18.12 -2.46
C LYS A 16 -11.01 18.30 -1.59
N LEU A 17 -10.82 18.79 -0.37
CA LEU A 17 -11.88 18.90 0.63
C LEU A 17 -12.28 20.35 0.92
N GLY A 18 -11.67 21.33 0.26
CA GLY A 18 -11.87 22.74 0.57
C GLY A 18 -11.55 23.04 2.04
N LEU A 19 -10.46 22.48 2.58
CA LEU A 19 -10.11 22.67 3.98
C LEU A 19 -9.62 24.10 4.22
N VAL A 20 -10.14 24.69 5.28
CA VAL A 20 -9.73 26.00 5.80
C VAL A 20 -9.19 25.79 7.20
N TRP A 21 -7.98 26.29 7.44
CA TRP A 21 -7.42 26.30 8.78
C TRP A 21 -8.09 27.40 9.58
N ASN A 22 -8.86 27.04 10.62
CA ASN A 22 -9.58 28.02 11.41
C ASN A 22 -8.76 28.43 12.65
N LEU A 23 -8.30 27.45 13.45
CA LEU A 23 -7.54 27.72 14.68
C LEU A 23 -6.36 26.76 14.85
N GLY A 24 -5.30 27.24 15.50
CA GLY A 24 -4.19 26.40 15.97
C GLY A 24 -3.11 26.07 14.95
N LEU A 25 -2.76 27.01 14.05
CA LEU A 25 -1.66 26.86 13.08
C LEU A 25 -0.34 26.47 13.76
N GLU A 26 -0.07 27.03 14.94
CA GLU A 26 1.13 26.75 15.74
C GLU A 26 1.18 25.32 16.33
N TYR A 27 0.04 24.61 16.33
CA TYR A 27 -0.10 23.27 16.91
C TYR A 27 -0.17 22.16 15.85
N GLY A 28 0.04 22.49 14.57
CA GLY A 28 0.04 21.53 13.46
C GLY A 28 1.19 20.51 13.49
N GLY A 29 2.17 20.70 14.38
CA GLY A 29 3.27 19.78 14.64
C GLY A 29 2.88 18.49 15.37
N ASN A 30 1.62 18.31 15.76
CA ASN A 30 1.15 17.03 16.28
C ASN A 30 1.31 15.95 15.22
N HIS A 31 1.80 14.77 15.62
CA HIS A 31 2.05 13.65 14.73
C HIS A 31 1.10 12.48 15.01
N LEU A 32 0.63 11.88 13.93
CA LEU A 32 0.00 10.56 13.94
C LEU A 32 1.06 9.55 13.52
N SER A 33 1.30 8.54 14.36
CA SER A 33 2.21 7.43 14.05
C SER A 33 1.44 6.13 13.87
N ASN A 34 1.91 5.26 12.99
CA ASN A 34 1.30 3.95 12.81
C ASN A 34 1.34 3.12 14.11
N ASP A 35 2.45 3.17 14.85
CA ASP A 35 2.63 2.38 16.08
C ASP A 35 1.58 2.74 17.13
N ASP A 36 1.31 4.04 17.33
CA ASP A 36 0.29 4.49 18.27
C ASP A 36 -1.12 4.07 17.83
N THR A 37 -1.40 4.11 16.53
CA THR A 37 -2.70 3.73 15.99
C THR A 37 -2.92 2.21 16.01
N SER A 38 -1.86 1.42 15.88
CA SER A 38 -1.94 -0.05 15.85
C SER A 38 -2.09 -0.66 17.24
N CYS A 39 -1.55 0.00 18.27
CA CYS A 39 -1.65 -0.44 19.67
C CYS A 39 -2.92 0.06 20.38
N SER A 40 -3.66 0.99 19.75
CA SER A 40 -4.85 1.61 20.34
C SER A 40 -6.15 1.01 19.78
N SER A 41 -7.16 0.84 20.64
CA SER A 41 -8.53 0.50 20.23
C SER A 41 -9.31 1.72 19.72
N GLN A 42 -8.69 2.91 19.75
CA GLN A 42 -9.28 4.17 19.34
C GLN A 42 -9.42 4.22 17.81
N GLY A 43 -10.60 4.62 17.31
CA GLY A 43 -10.79 4.79 15.88
C GLY A 43 -9.94 5.93 15.34
N LEU A 44 -9.38 5.77 14.14
CA LEU A 44 -8.49 6.78 13.55
C LEU A 44 -9.25 8.06 13.16
N ILE A 45 -10.40 7.89 12.51
CA ILE A 45 -11.23 9.00 12.02
C ILE A 45 -12.69 8.61 12.04
N GLY A 46 -13.56 9.53 12.42
CA GLY A 46 -15.00 9.32 12.39
C GLY A 46 -15.76 10.54 12.89
N HIS A 47 -17.08 10.41 12.94
CA HIS A 47 -17.92 11.43 13.57
C HIS A 47 -17.58 11.58 15.06
N LEU A 48 -17.96 12.74 15.62
CA LEU A 48 -17.81 13.04 17.04
C LEU A 48 -18.39 11.91 17.90
N ASN A 49 -17.56 11.36 18.79
CA ASN A 49 -17.94 10.31 19.71
C ASN A 49 -17.30 10.59 21.08
N PHE A 50 -18.13 10.74 22.10
CA PHE A 50 -17.68 11.02 23.46
C PHE A 50 -17.40 9.77 24.29
N ILE A 51 -17.88 8.60 23.85
CA ILE A 51 -17.72 7.32 24.56
C ILE A 51 -16.44 6.62 24.11
N HIS A 52 -16.25 6.53 22.80
CA HIS A 52 -15.03 6.04 22.15
C HIS A 52 -14.50 7.12 21.19
N PRO A 53 -13.76 8.11 21.70
CA PRO A 53 -13.19 9.19 20.90
C PRO A 53 -12.41 8.66 19.71
N ASN A 54 -12.49 9.31 18.55
CA ASN A 54 -11.55 9.03 17.46
C ASN A 54 -10.31 9.96 17.58
N TRP A 55 -9.20 9.59 16.97
CA TRP A 55 -8.01 10.47 16.88
C TRP A 55 -8.32 11.73 16.07
N ILE A 56 -9.09 11.60 14.98
CA ILE A 56 -9.61 12.71 14.20
C ILE A 56 -11.13 12.67 14.30
N GLN A 57 -11.73 13.74 14.83
CA GLN A 57 -13.18 13.82 15.00
C GLN A 57 -13.83 14.83 14.08
N ILE A 58 -14.87 14.36 13.39
CA ILE A 58 -15.58 15.12 12.38
C ILE A 58 -16.94 15.52 12.93
N LEU A 59 -17.20 16.83 12.92
CA LEU A 59 -18.45 17.42 13.35
C LEU A 59 -19.28 17.79 12.11
N SER A 60 -20.41 17.12 11.95
CA SER A 60 -21.40 17.48 10.92
C SER A 60 -22.29 18.63 11.40
N ASN A 61 -23.07 19.21 10.50
CA ASN A 61 -24.11 20.18 10.85
C ASN A 61 -25.07 19.66 11.95
N LEU A 62 -25.54 18.42 11.85
CA LEU A 62 -26.39 17.76 12.85
C LEU A 62 -25.70 17.65 14.21
N THR A 63 -24.39 17.41 14.20
CA THR A 63 -23.59 17.34 15.43
C THR A 63 -23.50 18.73 16.06
N ILE A 64 -23.27 19.77 15.26
CA ILE A 64 -23.23 21.15 15.73
C ILE A 64 -24.58 21.58 16.28
N ASP A 65 -25.69 21.27 15.60
CA ASP A 65 -27.03 21.57 16.07
C ASP A 65 -27.34 20.90 17.40
N TYR A 66 -26.96 19.63 17.55
CA TYR A 66 -27.05 18.91 18.81
C TYR A 66 -26.24 19.58 19.93
N LEU A 67 -25.00 20.00 19.64
CA LEU A 67 -24.16 20.68 20.63
C LEU A 67 -24.71 22.04 21.03
N ASN A 68 -25.32 22.78 20.09
CA ASN A 68 -25.96 24.07 20.34
C ASN A 68 -27.24 23.96 21.18
N GLN A 69 -27.92 22.80 21.18
CA GLN A 69 -29.08 22.53 22.02
C GLN A 69 -28.73 22.20 23.47
N LEU A 70 -27.46 21.87 23.77
CA LEU A 70 -27.02 21.56 25.13
C LEU A 70 -26.83 22.85 25.93
N ASP A 71 -27.08 22.76 27.24
CA ASP A 71 -26.67 23.82 28.16
C ASP A 71 -25.13 23.91 28.22
N LYS A 72 -24.63 25.13 28.49
CA LYS A 72 -23.18 25.41 28.48
C LYS A 72 -22.39 24.52 29.44
N ALA A 73 -22.97 24.16 30.60
CA ALA A 73 -22.29 23.33 31.59
C ALA A 73 -22.15 21.88 31.10
N SER A 74 -23.22 21.29 30.57
CA SER A 74 -23.18 19.95 29.98
C SER A 74 -22.24 19.86 28.78
N PHE A 75 -22.21 20.90 27.92
CA PHE A 75 -21.28 20.93 26.79
C PHE A 75 -19.83 20.98 27.27
N GLN A 76 -19.52 21.84 28.24
CA GLN A 76 -18.17 21.91 28.83
C GLN A 76 -17.74 20.56 29.42
N GLN A 77 -18.61 19.88 30.17
CA GLN A 77 -18.30 18.56 30.73
C GLN A 77 -17.96 17.51 29.65
N LYS A 78 -18.64 17.54 28.51
CA LYS A 78 -18.34 16.64 27.38
C LYS A 78 -17.00 16.98 26.72
N LEU A 79 -16.69 18.26 26.57
CA LEU A 79 -15.40 18.71 26.06
C LEU A 79 -14.25 18.35 27.01
N ASP A 80 -14.44 18.47 28.32
CA ASP A 80 -13.43 18.10 29.31
C ASP A 80 -13.14 16.58 29.27
N LYS A 81 -14.15 15.74 29.02
CA LYS A 81 -13.94 14.31 28.74
C LYS A 81 -13.16 14.08 27.44
N LEU A 82 -13.46 14.86 26.41
CA LEU A 82 -12.73 14.80 25.13
C LEU A 82 -11.26 15.19 25.29
N ALA A 83 -10.96 16.15 26.18
CA ALA A 83 -9.59 16.60 26.47
C ALA A 83 -8.70 15.51 27.07
N GLN A 84 -9.30 14.52 27.72
CA GLN A 84 -8.58 13.40 28.34
C GLN A 84 -8.23 12.31 27.31
N SER A 85 -8.69 12.44 26.06
CA SER A 85 -8.41 11.50 24.98
C SER A 85 -7.23 11.95 24.11
N SER A 86 -6.62 11.02 23.39
CA SER A 86 -5.56 11.31 22.40
C SER A 86 -6.16 11.85 21.10
N LEU A 87 -6.71 13.06 21.16
CA LEU A 87 -7.29 13.75 20.01
C LEU A 87 -6.19 14.49 19.24
N ALA A 88 -6.05 14.18 17.96
CA ALA A 88 -5.05 14.79 17.08
C ALA A 88 -5.56 16.07 16.41
N CYS A 89 -6.81 16.05 15.90
CA CYS A 89 -7.45 17.24 15.35
C CYS A 89 -8.98 17.12 15.29
N LEU A 90 -9.63 18.28 15.11
CA LEU A 90 -11.06 18.41 14.91
C LEU A 90 -11.34 18.97 13.52
N VAL A 91 -12.37 18.44 12.85
CA VAL A 91 -12.80 18.94 11.54
C VAL A 91 -14.30 19.23 11.58
N VAL A 92 -14.68 20.48 11.34
CA VAL A 92 -16.07 20.88 11.17
C VAL A 92 -16.41 20.82 9.69
N ALA A 93 -17.33 19.96 9.32
CA ALA A 93 -17.75 19.71 7.94
C ALA A 93 -19.10 20.38 7.63
N ASP A 94 -19.62 20.14 6.42
CA ASP A 94 -20.92 20.62 5.94
C ASP A 94 -21.06 22.16 5.89
N GLY A 95 -19.93 22.89 5.88
CA GLY A 95 -19.93 24.35 5.97
C GLY A 95 -20.53 24.89 7.27
N ALA A 96 -20.61 24.07 8.33
CA ALA A 96 -21.21 24.45 9.59
C ALA A 96 -20.37 25.51 10.32
N THR A 97 -21.04 26.40 11.05
CA THR A 97 -20.38 27.41 11.88
C THR A 97 -19.83 26.79 13.16
N VAL A 98 -18.58 27.10 13.50
CA VAL A 98 -17.92 26.56 14.69
C VAL A 98 -18.44 27.24 15.97
N PRO A 99 -18.99 26.49 16.95
CA PRO A 99 -19.42 27.06 18.24
C PRO A 99 -18.27 27.69 19.03
N GLU A 100 -18.52 28.80 19.72
CA GLU A 100 -17.51 29.53 20.51
C GLU A 100 -16.85 28.68 21.59
N LEU A 101 -17.61 27.79 22.23
CA LEU A 101 -17.09 26.86 23.24
C LEU A 101 -16.10 25.85 22.63
N LEU A 102 -16.32 25.41 21.39
CA LEU A 102 -15.42 24.52 20.68
C LEU A 102 -14.14 25.24 20.26
N GLN A 103 -14.24 26.50 19.84
CA GLN A 103 -13.08 27.35 19.55
C GLN A 103 -12.23 27.56 20.81
N SER A 104 -12.87 27.95 21.92
CA SER A 104 -12.22 28.12 23.21
C SER A 104 -11.53 26.85 23.69
N PHE A 105 -12.17 25.70 23.48
CA PHE A 105 -11.61 24.38 23.77
C PHE A 105 -10.37 24.06 22.94
N ALA A 106 -10.43 24.27 21.62
CA ALA A 106 -9.31 24.02 20.71
C ALA A 106 -8.08 24.85 21.09
N ILE A 107 -8.28 26.11 21.47
CA ILE A 107 -7.21 27.00 21.95
C ILE A 107 -6.64 26.50 23.28
N LYS A 108 -7.49 26.18 24.27
CA LYS A 108 -7.06 25.72 25.59
C LYS A 108 -6.28 24.40 25.54
N THR A 109 -6.71 23.48 24.68
CA THR A 109 -6.13 22.14 24.55
C THR A 109 -5.02 22.06 23.50
N LYS A 110 -4.78 23.15 22.74
CA LYS A 110 -3.80 23.21 21.65
C LYS A 110 -4.06 22.16 20.56
N ILE A 111 -5.32 21.99 20.18
CA ILE A 111 -5.75 21.02 19.17
C ILE A 111 -6.11 21.77 17.88
N PRO A 112 -5.53 21.41 16.72
CA PRO A 112 -5.88 22.00 15.44
C PRO A 112 -7.36 21.82 15.09
N LEU A 113 -7.98 22.89 14.59
CA LEU A 113 -9.37 22.90 14.16
C LEU A 113 -9.48 23.32 12.70
N PHE A 114 -10.03 22.43 11.89
CA PHE A 114 -10.26 22.63 10.46
C PHE A 114 -11.74 22.85 10.16
N CYS A 115 -12.02 23.57 9.09
CA CYS A 115 -13.35 23.70 8.54
C CYS A 115 -13.35 23.22 7.08
N SER A 116 -14.44 22.58 6.66
CA SER A 116 -14.64 22.11 5.30
C SER A 116 -16.06 22.42 4.85
N SER A 117 -16.22 22.87 3.61
CA SER A 117 -17.52 23.00 2.95
C SER A 117 -18.04 21.66 2.41
N SER A 118 -17.22 20.61 2.41
CA SER A 118 -17.59 19.28 1.90
C SER A 118 -18.46 18.52 2.91
N SER A 119 -19.18 17.50 2.45
CA SER A 119 -20.02 16.71 3.35
C SER A 119 -19.18 15.95 4.38
N SER A 120 -19.70 15.77 5.59
CA SER A 120 -18.98 15.06 6.65
C SER A 120 -18.59 13.64 6.27
N LEU A 121 -19.42 12.94 5.49
CA LEU A 121 -19.11 11.61 4.96
C LEU A 121 -17.98 11.64 3.92
N ASP A 122 -17.97 12.62 3.02
CA ASP A 122 -16.91 12.75 2.02
C ASP A 122 -15.56 13.05 2.69
N VAL A 123 -15.56 13.94 3.69
CA VAL A 123 -14.36 14.24 4.49
C VAL A 123 -13.83 12.97 5.17
N ILE A 124 -14.72 12.19 5.82
CA ILE A 124 -14.34 10.90 6.42
C ILE A 124 -13.73 9.99 5.37
N TRP A 125 -14.38 9.84 4.21
CA TRP A 125 -13.95 8.89 3.18
C TRP A 125 -12.58 9.25 2.58
N VAL A 126 -12.37 10.52 2.21
CA VAL A 126 -11.11 11.01 1.64
C VAL A 126 -9.98 10.90 2.65
N LEU A 127 -10.17 11.43 3.87
CA LEU A 127 -9.13 11.42 4.89
C LEU A 127 -8.82 10.00 5.36
N ARG A 128 -9.82 9.13 5.51
CA ARG A 128 -9.57 7.71 5.86
C ARG A 128 -8.75 7.01 4.78
N SER A 129 -9.07 7.22 3.51
CA SER A 129 -8.33 6.62 2.39
C SER A 129 -6.89 7.13 2.31
N TYR A 130 -6.69 8.43 2.56
CA TYR A 130 -5.37 9.06 2.62
C TYR A 130 -4.54 8.52 3.79
N LEU A 131 -5.10 8.50 5.00
CA LEU A 131 -4.43 8.02 6.20
C LEU A 131 -4.07 6.53 6.11
N ALA A 132 -4.97 5.70 5.57
CA ALA A 132 -4.70 4.28 5.34
C ALA A 132 -3.47 4.06 4.45
N LYS A 133 -3.18 4.99 3.54
CA LYS A 133 -2.00 4.95 2.68
C LYS A 133 -0.74 5.47 3.38
N VAL A 134 -0.83 6.62 4.05
CA VAL A 134 0.36 7.26 4.65
C VAL A 134 0.83 6.54 5.91
N LEU A 135 -0.11 6.02 6.71
CA LEU A 135 0.16 5.25 7.92
C LEU A 135 0.32 3.76 7.63
N ALA A 136 0.26 3.32 6.37
CA ALA A 136 0.40 1.92 6.00
C ALA A 136 1.67 1.32 6.62
N PRO A 137 1.60 0.14 7.27
CA PRO A 137 2.77 -0.60 7.66
C PRO A 137 3.67 -0.85 6.45
N SER A 138 4.97 -0.68 6.62
CA SER A 138 5.94 -0.79 5.52
C SER A 138 7.16 -1.61 5.90
N THR A 139 7.76 -2.22 4.89
CA THR A 139 9.04 -2.93 4.98
C THR A 139 9.80 -2.78 3.67
N SER A 140 11.11 -3.06 3.68
CA SER A 140 11.94 -3.04 2.47
C SER A 140 12.42 -4.44 2.15
N LYS A 141 12.37 -4.83 0.88
CA LYS A 141 12.89 -6.11 0.36
C LYS A 141 13.87 -5.84 -0.76
N HIS A 142 14.94 -6.64 -0.81
CA HIS A 142 15.87 -6.62 -1.93
C HIS A 142 15.32 -7.41 -3.12
N GLY A 143 15.39 -6.84 -4.31
CA GLY A 143 14.88 -7.45 -5.54
C GLY A 143 14.47 -6.42 -6.58
N VAL A 144 13.84 -6.88 -7.66
CA VAL A 144 13.34 -6.02 -8.74
C VAL A 144 11.83 -6.15 -8.84
N LEU A 145 11.10 -5.05 -8.71
CA LEU A 145 9.66 -5.04 -8.88
C LEU A 145 9.32 -4.54 -10.29
N LEU A 146 8.56 -5.35 -11.02
CA LEU A 146 8.15 -5.07 -12.40
C LEU A 146 6.62 -5.15 -12.54
N ASP A 147 6.08 -4.43 -13.52
CA ASP A 147 4.74 -4.58 -14.06
C ASP A 147 4.80 -5.47 -15.31
N VAL A 148 4.58 -6.77 -15.13
CA VAL A 148 4.61 -7.78 -16.19
C VAL A 148 3.18 -8.15 -16.56
N LEU A 149 2.77 -7.89 -17.81
CA LEU A 149 1.40 -8.15 -18.28
C LEU A 149 0.29 -7.55 -17.38
N GLY A 150 0.56 -6.39 -16.77
CA GLY A 150 -0.37 -5.71 -15.87
C GLY A 150 -0.29 -6.17 -14.41
N MET A 151 0.57 -7.14 -14.08
CA MET A 151 0.74 -7.70 -12.74
C MET A 151 2.03 -7.21 -12.09
N GLY A 152 1.97 -6.84 -10.80
CA GLY A 152 3.18 -6.55 -10.02
C GLY A 152 3.90 -7.83 -9.61
N VAL A 153 5.09 -8.02 -10.17
CA VAL A 153 5.95 -9.19 -9.96
C VAL A 153 7.24 -8.76 -9.27
N LEU A 154 7.48 -9.28 -8.07
CA LEU A 154 8.74 -9.10 -7.35
C LEU A 154 9.70 -10.24 -7.72
N ILE A 155 10.76 -9.90 -8.44
CA ILE A 155 11.86 -10.81 -8.78
C ILE A 155 12.89 -10.78 -7.65
N THR A 156 13.08 -11.93 -7.02
CA THR A 156 14.05 -12.15 -5.94
C THR A 156 15.07 -13.20 -6.36
N GLY A 157 16.15 -13.34 -5.59
CA GLY A 157 17.22 -14.29 -5.87
C GLY A 157 18.58 -13.72 -5.44
N ASP A 158 19.60 -14.57 -5.45
CA ASP A 158 20.94 -14.20 -4.99
C ASP A 158 21.57 -13.06 -5.80
N SER A 159 22.61 -12.44 -5.25
CA SER A 159 23.38 -11.44 -6.00
C SER A 159 24.03 -12.07 -7.23
N GLY A 160 23.94 -11.36 -8.37
CA GLY A 160 24.49 -11.82 -9.65
C GLY A 160 23.83 -13.09 -10.21
N VAL A 161 22.56 -13.35 -9.89
CA VAL A 161 21.75 -14.40 -10.55
C VAL A 161 21.16 -13.95 -11.90
N GLY A 162 21.25 -12.65 -12.20
CA GLY A 162 20.70 -12.07 -13.45
C GLY A 162 19.40 -11.30 -13.26
N LYS A 163 19.08 -10.80 -12.05
CA LYS A 163 17.80 -10.09 -11.78
C LYS A 163 17.64 -8.84 -12.65
N SER A 164 18.68 -8.01 -12.71
CA SER A 164 18.65 -6.73 -13.43
C SER A 164 18.74 -6.93 -14.94
N GLU A 165 19.49 -7.93 -15.41
CA GLU A 165 19.54 -8.34 -16.81
C GLU A 165 18.17 -8.87 -17.29
N LEU A 166 17.52 -9.71 -16.47
CA LEU A 166 16.15 -10.17 -16.72
C LEU A 166 15.16 -8.99 -16.73
N ALA A 167 15.30 -8.04 -15.81
CA ALA A 167 14.47 -6.85 -15.78
C ALA A 167 14.62 -6.02 -17.05
N LEU A 168 15.86 -5.80 -17.53
CA LEU A 168 16.12 -5.10 -18.78
C LEU A 168 15.51 -5.83 -19.99
N GLU A 169 15.60 -7.16 -20.04
CA GLU A 169 14.97 -7.96 -21.10
C GLU A 169 13.44 -7.81 -21.08
N LEU A 170 12.82 -7.87 -19.89
CA LEU A 170 11.37 -7.69 -19.74
C LEU A 170 10.93 -6.27 -20.12
N ILE A 171 11.68 -5.24 -19.73
CA ILE A 171 11.40 -3.85 -20.12
C ILE A 171 11.47 -3.69 -21.65
N SER A 172 12.48 -4.30 -22.28
CA SER A 172 12.63 -4.29 -23.74
C SER A 172 11.45 -4.98 -24.47
N ARG A 173 10.72 -5.86 -23.78
CA ARG A 173 9.48 -6.50 -24.26
C ARG A 173 8.20 -5.70 -23.96
N GLY A 174 8.32 -4.50 -23.39
CA GLY A 174 7.20 -3.60 -23.10
C GLY A 174 6.65 -3.68 -21.68
N HIS A 175 7.31 -4.41 -20.77
CA HIS A 175 6.94 -4.43 -19.35
C HIS A 175 7.48 -3.19 -18.61
N GLY A 176 6.89 -2.85 -17.45
CA GLY A 176 7.24 -1.63 -16.73
C GLY A 176 8.16 -1.86 -15.52
N LEU A 177 9.20 -1.05 -15.36
CA LEU A 177 9.99 -1.01 -14.11
C LEU A 177 9.22 -0.26 -13.01
N VAL A 178 9.14 -0.85 -11.82
CA VAL A 178 8.64 -0.16 -10.62
C VAL A 178 9.80 0.24 -9.71
N ALA A 179 10.69 -0.71 -9.40
CA ALA A 179 11.83 -0.52 -8.51
C ALA A 179 12.93 -1.55 -8.83
N ASP A 180 14.19 -1.16 -8.65
CA ASP A 180 15.36 -2.03 -8.70
C ASP A 180 16.12 -1.95 -7.37
N ASP A 181 16.86 -3.01 -7.04
CA ASP A 181 17.62 -3.21 -5.81
C ASP A 181 16.79 -3.19 -4.51
N VAL A 182 16.19 -2.05 -4.15
CA VAL A 182 15.40 -1.87 -2.93
C VAL A 182 13.95 -1.56 -3.29
N VAL A 183 13.05 -2.43 -2.84
CA VAL A 183 11.60 -2.28 -3.00
C VAL A 183 10.98 -1.94 -1.65
N GLU A 184 10.38 -0.76 -1.54
CA GLU A 184 9.56 -0.39 -0.39
C GLU A 184 8.15 -0.96 -0.57
N ILE A 185 7.72 -1.79 0.36
CA ILE A 185 6.45 -2.51 0.32
C ILE A 185 5.56 -1.96 1.44
N HIS A 186 4.36 -1.52 1.07
CA HIS A 186 3.35 -0.95 1.96
C HIS A 186 2.10 -1.83 1.98
N ARG A 187 1.56 -2.12 3.15
CA ARG A 187 0.26 -2.78 3.30
C ARG A 187 -0.86 -1.73 3.30
N ILE A 188 -1.43 -1.47 2.13
CA ILE A 188 -2.46 -0.45 1.91
C ILE A 188 -3.90 -0.97 2.07
N GLY A 189 -4.06 -2.25 2.41
CA GLY A 189 -5.34 -2.87 2.70
C GLY A 189 -5.15 -4.25 3.34
N PRO A 190 -6.24 -4.95 3.71
CA PRO A 190 -6.14 -6.24 4.40
C PRO A 190 -5.27 -7.26 3.67
N GLU A 191 -5.48 -7.43 2.36
CA GLU A 191 -4.77 -8.39 1.51
C GLU A 191 -4.06 -7.72 0.33
N THR A 192 -3.69 -6.44 0.48
CA THR A 192 -3.10 -5.65 -0.61
C THR A 192 -1.77 -5.04 -0.19
N LEU A 193 -0.72 -5.51 -0.86
CA LEU A 193 0.62 -4.94 -0.80
C LEU A 193 0.87 -4.08 -2.06
N GLU A 194 1.34 -2.86 -1.86
CA GLU A 194 1.79 -1.95 -2.91
C GLU A 194 3.30 -1.78 -2.78
N GLY A 195 4.04 -2.03 -3.86
CA GLY A 195 5.46 -1.79 -3.92
C GLY A 195 5.79 -0.50 -4.67
N CYS A 196 6.82 0.20 -4.21
CA CYS A 196 7.38 1.40 -4.85
C CYS A 196 8.90 1.47 -4.68
N CYS A 197 9.52 2.36 -5.45
CA CYS A 197 10.95 2.62 -5.39
C CYS A 197 11.26 3.81 -4.48
N PRO A 198 12.30 3.74 -3.63
CA PRO A 198 12.84 4.90 -2.93
C PRO A 198 13.14 6.05 -3.90
N PRO A 199 12.90 7.32 -3.52
CA PRO A 199 13.06 8.46 -4.43
C PRO A 199 14.43 8.55 -5.10
N LEU A 200 15.51 8.15 -4.42
CA LEU A 200 16.89 8.20 -4.92
C LEU A 200 17.15 7.25 -6.08
N LEU A 201 16.55 6.05 -6.06
CA LEU A 201 16.78 4.99 -7.05
C LEU A 201 15.73 5.01 -8.18
N ARG A 202 14.77 5.95 -8.11
CA ARG A 202 13.63 5.99 -9.02
C ARG A 202 14.08 6.08 -10.48
N ASP A 203 13.43 5.26 -11.31
CA ASP A 203 13.67 5.15 -12.76
C ASP A 203 15.05 4.61 -13.16
N TYR A 204 15.92 4.27 -12.20
CA TYR A 204 17.24 3.70 -12.49
C TYR A 204 17.24 2.17 -12.37
N LEU A 205 18.08 1.53 -13.18
CA LEU A 205 18.37 0.10 -13.17
C LEU A 205 19.89 -0.08 -13.27
N GLU A 206 20.50 -0.81 -12.33
CA GLU A 206 21.92 -1.15 -12.41
C GLU A 206 22.11 -2.44 -13.20
N VAL A 207 22.79 -2.38 -14.34
CA VAL A 207 23.08 -3.57 -15.15
C VAL A 207 24.58 -3.78 -15.24
N ARG A 208 25.05 -4.99 -14.88
CA ARG A 208 26.47 -5.30 -14.91
C ARG A 208 27.01 -5.20 -16.34
N GLY A 209 28.14 -4.52 -16.49
CA GLY A 209 28.77 -4.25 -17.79
C GLY A 209 28.21 -3.02 -18.53
N LEU A 210 27.05 -2.49 -18.13
CA LEU A 210 26.46 -1.26 -18.69
C LEU A 210 26.44 -0.10 -17.69
N GLY A 211 26.42 -0.39 -16.38
CA GLY A 211 26.32 0.59 -15.31
C GLY A 211 24.88 0.98 -15.01
N MET A 212 24.70 2.19 -14.45
CA MET A 212 23.39 2.74 -14.11
C MET A 212 22.67 3.27 -15.34
N LEU A 213 21.47 2.73 -15.61
CA LEU A 213 20.64 3.12 -16.75
C LEU A 213 19.39 3.85 -16.27
N ASN A 214 19.09 5.01 -16.85
CA ASN A 214 17.79 5.66 -16.63
C ASN A 214 16.75 5.09 -17.61
N ILE A 215 15.86 4.25 -17.10
CA ILE A 215 14.87 3.52 -17.91
C ILE A 215 13.85 4.46 -18.53
N ARG A 216 13.42 5.51 -17.82
CA ARG A 216 12.48 6.51 -18.35
C ARG A 216 13.06 7.22 -19.58
N THR A 217 14.34 7.58 -19.54
CA THR A 217 15.00 8.26 -20.66
C THR A 217 15.23 7.34 -21.86
N ILE A 218 15.59 6.08 -21.62
CA ILE A 218 15.95 5.13 -22.70
C ILE A 218 14.70 4.52 -23.35
N PHE A 219 13.72 4.11 -22.56
CA PHE A 219 12.55 3.35 -23.02
C PHE A 219 11.23 4.15 -22.96
N GLY A 220 11.26 5.38 -22.46
CA GLY A 220 10.12 6.29 -22.40
C GLY A 220 9.27 6.18 -21.14
N GLU A 221 8.29 7.08 -21.01
CA GLU A 221 7.41 7.19 -19.84
C GLU A 221 6.64 5.89 -19.54
N THR A 222 6.25 5.16 -20.59
CA THR A 222 5.47 3.91 -20.46
C THR A 222 6.28 2.74 -19.93
N ALA A 223 7.62 2.85 -19.86
CA ALA A 223 8.49 1.80 -19.35
C ALA A 223 8.68 1.85 -17.83
N VAL A 224 8.12 2.84 -17.13
CA VAL A 224 8.23 2.99 -15.68
C VAL A 224 6.87 3.11 -14.99
N ARG A 225 6.81 2.74 -13.72
CA ARG A 225 5.62 2.81 -12.87
C ARG A 225 6.04 3.36 -11.51
N ARG A 226 5.32 4.36 -10.99
CA ARG A 226 5.62 4.93 -9.66
C ARG A 226 5.35 3.96 -8.51
N ARG A 227 4.36 3.08 -8.69
CA ARG A 227 3.86 2.11 -7.71
C ARG A 227 3.13 0.99 -8.43
N LYS A 228 3.09 -0.20 -7.84
CA LYS A 228 2.31 -1.33 -8.35
C LYS A 228 1.88 -2.25 -7.22
N ASN A 229 0.65 -2.76 -7.30
CA ASN A 229 0.20 -3.82 -6.39
C ASN A 229 1.00 -5.10 -6.66
N MET A 230 1.70 -5.58 -5.64
CA MET A 230 2.50 -6.80 -5.71
C MET A 230 1.60 -8.01 -5.52
N LYS A 231 1.64 -8.95 -6.47
CA LYS A 231 0.75 -10.12 -6.50
C LYS A 231 1.48 -11.45 -6.68
N LEU A 232 2.69 -11.42 -7.21
CA LEU A 232 3.49 -12.62 -7.46
C LEU A 232 4.96 -12.36 -7.09
N ILE A 233 5.58 -13.33 -6.44
CA ILE A 233 7.03 -13.38 -6.22
C ILE A 233 7.62 -14.43 -7.15
N VAL A 234 8.58 -14.02 -7.96
CA VAL A 234 9.39 -14.95 -8.75
C VAL A 234 10.77 -15.03 -8.10
N HIS A 235 11.14 -16.20 -7.63
CA HIS A 235 12.44 -16.45 -7.04
C HIS A 235 13.37 -17.12 -8.04
N LEU A 236 14.48 -16.47 -8.37
CA LEU A 236 15.51 -17.02 -9.22
C LEU A 236 16.50 -17.81 -8.37
N GLU A 237 16.58 -19.11 -8.63
CA GLU A 237 17.47 -20.02 -7.92
C GLU A 237 18.60 -20.47 -8.86
N LYS A 238 19.86 -20.32 -8.43
CA LYS A 238 21.00 -20.83 -9.20
C LYS A 238 21.06 -22.34 -9.05
N THR A 239 20.92 -23.07 -10.16
CA THR A 239 20.95 -24.53 -10.14
C THR A 239 22.21 -25.05 -10.82
N SER A 240 22.93 -25.96 -10.15
CA SER A 240 24.03 -26.72 -10.77
C SER A 240 23.45 -27.76 -11.72
N ALA A 241 24.13 -28.10 -12.82
CA ALA A 241 23.62 -29.02 -13.84
C ALA A 241 23.18 -30.41 -13.29
N ALA A 242 23.69 -30.83 -12.13
CA ALA A 242 23.31 -32.08 -11.44
C ALA A 242 21.95 -32.02 -10.73
N ASP A 243 21.47 -30.83 -10.36
CA ASP A 243 20.25 -30.64 -9.55
C ASP A 243 19.01 -30.32 -10.40
N ILE A 244 19.15 -30.20 -11.73
CA ILE A 244 18.03 -29.91 -12.63
C ILE A 244 17.02 -31.09 -12.64
N GLY A 245 17.49 -32.30 -12.37
CA GLY A 245 16.67 -33.51 -12.32
C GLY A 245 15.82 -33.68 -11.05
N SER A 246 16.13 -32.95 -9.97
CA SER A 246 15.40 -33.00 -8.70
C SER A 246 14.30 -31.94 -8.60
N PHE A 247 14.24 -30.98 -9.51
CA PHE A 247 13.08 -30.09 -9.62
C PHE A 247 11.86 -30.88 -10.11
N GLU A 248 10.76 -30.80 -9.34
CA GLU A 248 9.51 -31.48 -9.68
C GLU A 248 9.06 -31.09 -11.09
N ARG A 249 8.91 -32.08 -11.98
CA ARG A 249 8.44 -31.91 -13.36
C ARG A 249 7.02 -31.36 -13.44
N LEU A 250 6.28 -31.45 -12.34
CA LEU A 250 5.01 -30.77 -12.09
C LEU A 250 5.24 -29.90 -10.85
N PRO A 251 5.22 -28.56 -10.94
CA PRO A 251 5.39 -27.72 -9.77
C PRO A 251 4.15 -27.86 -8.86
N LEU A 252 4.15 -28.84 -7.97
CA LEU A 252 3.07 -29.06 -7.00
C LEU A 252 3.21 -28.12 -5.81
N SER A 253 4.41 -27.60 -5.57
CA SER A 253 4.71 -26.66 -4.50
C SER A 253 4.63 -25.19 -4.99
N ASN A 254 3.44 -24.74 -5.34
CA ASN A 254 2.54 -24.28 -4.29
C ASN A 254 3.09 -23.30 -3.18
N LEU A 255 4.33 -22.77 -3.19
CA LEU A 255 4.86 -21.92 -2.11
C LEU A 255 4.20 -20.52 -2.05
N ASP A 256 3.79 -20.11 -0.85
CA ASP A 256 3.42 -18.73 -0.54
C ASP A 256 4.48 -18.13 0.40
N GLU A 257 4.74 -16.83 0.27
CA GLU A 257 5.59 -16.07 1.17
C GLU A 257 4.76 -15.00 1.88
N GLU A 258 4.90 -14.90 3.19
CA GLU A 258 4.17 -13.91 3.99
C GLU A 258 4.99 -12.62 4.15
N ILE A 259 4.41 -11.49 3.73
CA ILE A 259 5.00 -10.15 3.85
C ILE A 259 3.96 -9.23 4.50
N LEU A 260 4.33 -8.60 5.62
CA LEU A 260 3.41 -7.74 6.41
C LEU A 260 2.08 -8.43 6.76
N SER A 261 2.14 -9.74 7.04
CA SER A 261 0.98 -10.60 7.30
C SER A 261 0.02 -10.79 6.12
N VAL A 262 0.50 -10.57 4.89
CA VAL A 262 -0.22 -10.88 3.66
C VAL A 262 0.52 -12.00 2.94
N LYS A 263 -0.18 -13.07 2.58
CA LYS A 263 0.39 -14.20 1.83
C LYS A 263 0.42 -13.88 0.34
N ILE A 264 1.62 -13.94 -0.25
CA ILE A 264 1.83 -13.70 -1.66
C ILE A 264 2.35 -14.97 -2.31
N ARG A 265 1.77 -15.29 -3.46
CA ARG A 265 2.15 -16.42 -4.28
C ARG A 265 3.62 -16.35 -4.67
N LYS A 266 4.37 -17.43 -4.48
CA LYS A 266 5.78 -17.56 -4.86
C LYS A 266 5.96 -18.67 -5.90
N VAL A 267 6.78 -18.39 -6.90
CA VAL A 267 7.19 -19.34 -7.94
C VAL A 267 8.70 -19.30 -8.04
N THR A 268 9.33 -20.46 -7.97
CA THR A 268 10.78 -20.58 -8.12
C THR A 268 11.12 -20.96 -9.57
N ILE A 269 12.03 -20.21 -10.19
CA ILE A 269 12.51 -20.46 -11.54
C ILE A 269 14.02 -20.75 -11.47
N PRO A 270 14.46 -21.96 -11.86
CA PRO A 270 15.88 -22.30 -11.86
C PRO A 270 16.59 -21.59 -13.01
N VAL A 271 17.73 -20.99 -12.69
CA VAL A 271 18.60 -20.27 -13.63
C VAL A 271 19.68 -21.22 -14.13
N ALA A 272 19.64 -21.49 -15.44
CA ALA A 272 20.60 -22.31 -16.15
C ALA A 272 20.92 -21.68 -17.52
N ALA A 273 22.13 -21.94 -18.03
CA ALA A 273 22.56 -21.44 -19.34
C ALA A 273 21.62 -21.91 -20.46
N GLY A 274 21.34 -21.02 -21.41
CA GLY A 274 20.45 -21.29 -22.55
C GLY A 274 18.95 -21.19 -22.27
N ARG A 275 18.52 -20.95 -21.02
CA ARG A 275 17.11 -20.67 -20.69
C ARG A 275 16.81 -19.19 -20.88
N ASN A 276 15.73 -18.88 -21.60
CA ASN A 276 15.20 -17.52 -21.65
C ASN A 276 14.33 -17.28 -20.41
N LEU A 277 14.90 -16.62 -19.40
CA LEU A 277 14.21 -16.36 -18.14
C LEU A 277 13.00 -15.45 -18.32
N ALA A 278 13.05 -14.46 -19.23
CA ALA A 278 11.92 -13.57 -19.48
C ALA A 278 10.68 -14.33 -19.97
N VAL A 279 10.85 -15.31 -20.88
CA VAL A 279 9.74 -16.18 -21.32
C VAL A 279 9.17 -16.99 -20.16
N LEU A 280 10.01 -17.52 -19.27
CA LEU A 280 9.56 -18.30 -18.12
C LEU A 280 8.80 -17.43 -17.11
N VAL A 281 9.27 -16.20 -16.85
CA VAL A 281 8.55 -15.25 -15.99
C VAL A 281 7.19 -14.92 -16.58
N GLU A 282 7.11 -14.57 -17.86
CA GLU A 282 5.83 -14.27 -18.49
C GLU A 282 4.88 -15.49 -18.49
N ALA A 283 5.40 -16.70 -18.70
CA ALA A 283 4.62 -17.93 -18.60
C ALA A 283 4.07 -18.15 -17.18
N ALA A 284 4.90 -17.93 -16.15
CA ALA A 284 4.48 -18.00 -14.75
C ALA A 284 3.39 -16.98 -14.42
N VAL A 285 3.53 -15.74 -14.92
CA VAL A 285 2.52 -14.69 -14.77
C VAL A 285 1.21 -15.07 -15.47
N ARG A 286 1.26 -15.56 -16.71
CA ARG A 286 0.08 -16.03 -17.44
C ARG A 286 -0.61 -17.18 -16.70
N ASN A 287 0.15 -18.15 -16.20
CA ASN A 287 -0.39 -19.26 -15.42
C ASN A 287 -1.07 -18.77 -14.13
N TYR A 288 -0.47 -17.83 -13.41
CA TYR A 288 -1.07 -17.27 -12.21
C TYR A 288 -2.35 -16.46 -12.52
N ILE A 289 -2.39 -15.72 -13.64
CA ILE A 289 -3.62 -15.07 -14.12
C ILE A 289 -4.73 -16.10 -14.39
N LEU A 290 -4.40 -17.26 -14.98
CA LEU A 290 -5.37 -18.33 -15.22
C LEU A 290 -5.86 -18.96 -13.91
N GLN A 291 -4.97 -19.20 -12.94
CA GLN A 291 -5.35 -19.70 -11.61
C GLN A 291 -6.30 -18.73 -10.89
N LEU A 292 -6.06 -17.42 -10.98
CA LEU A 292 -6.98 -16.40 -10.43
C LEU A 292 -8.36 -16.41 -11.11
N ARG A 293 -8.45 -16.92 -12.35
CA ARG A 293 -9.72 -17.13 -13.07
C ARG A 293 -10.34 -18.51 -12.82
N GLY A 294 -9.74 -19.32 -11.94
CA GLY A 294 -10.20 -20.67 -11.62
C GLY A 294 -9.80 -21.74 -12.65
N ILE A 295 -8.85 -21.44 -13.54
CA ILE A 295 -8.33 -22.39 -14.54
C ILE A 295 -7.00 -22.95 -14.04
N ASP A 296 -6.98 -24.24 -13.72
CA ASP A 296 -5.76 -24.96 -13.32
C ASP A 296 -5.35 -25.97 -14.41
N ASN A 297 -4.43 -25.56 -15.27
CA ASN A 297 -3.92 -26.38 -16.37
C ASN A 297 -3.23 -27.66 -15.88
N THR A 298 -2.63 -27.63 -14.67
CA THR A 298 -1.93 -28.79 -14.11
C THR A 298 -2.94 -29.85 -13.71
N GLN A 299 -4.03 -29.47 -13.04
CA GLN A 299 -5.11 -30.39 -12.72
C GLN A 299 -5.81 -30.91 -13.98
N GLU A 300 -6.03 -30.06 -14.98
CA GLU A 300 -6.64 -30.49 -16.23
C GLU A 300 -5.76 -31.52 -16.96
N PHE A 301 -4.44 -31.32 -16.97
CA PHE A 301 -3.50 -32.27 -17.54
C PHE A 301 -3.49 -33.61 -16.78
N ILE A 302 -3.44 -33.56 -15.43
CA ILE A 302 -3.49 -34.76 -14.59
C ILE A 302 -4.78 -35.54 -14.87
N LYS A 303 -5.92 -34.85 -14.91
CA LYS A 303 -7.22 -35.46 -15.19
C LYS A 303 -7.27 -36.12 -16.58
N ARG A 304 -6.71 -35.49 -17.61
CA ARG A 304 -6.63 -36.06 -18.95
C ARG A 304 -5.74 -37.31 -18.98
N HIS A 305 -4.60 -37.27 -18.30
CA HIS A 305 -3.69 -38.41 -18.19
C HIS A 305 -4.33 -39.59 -17.44
N GLU A 306 -5.04 -39.33 -16.33
CA GLU A 306 -5.80 -40.36 -15.60
C GLU A 306 -6.91 -40.98 -16.47
N GLN A 307 -7.57 -40.19 -17.31
CA GLN A 307 -8.61 -40.68 -18.23
C GLN A 307 -8.03 -41.56 -19.34
N GLU A 308 -6.88 -41.23 -19.90
CA GLU A 308 -6.19 -42.08 -20.88
C GLU A 308 -5.72 -43.39 -20.24
N MET A 309 -5.13 -43.33 -19.04
CA MET A 309 -4.72 -44.54 -18.30
C MET A 309 -5.89 -45.45 -17.91
N ALA A 310 -7.07 -44.89 -17.67
CA ALA A 310 -8.29 -45.64 -17.35
C ALA A 310 -9.01 -46.20 -18.59
N GLY A 311 -8.72 -45.68 -19.78
CA GLY A 311 -9.29 -46.13 -21.06
C GLY A 311 -8.53 -47.28 -21.73
N ASP A 312 -7.31 -47.59 -21.27
CA ASP A 312 -6.45 -48.68 -21.75
C ASP A 312 -6.62 -50.01 -20.95
N LEU A 313 -7.73 -50.16 -20.21
CA LEU A 313 -8.15 -51.37 -19.47
C LEU A 313 -9.47 -51.93 -20.00
#